data_AF-A0A729L1Y6-F1
#
_entry.id   AF-A0A729L1Y6-F1
#
_cell.length_a   1.000
_cell.length_b   1.000
_cell.length_c   1.000
_cell.angle_alpha   90.00
_cell.angle_beta   90.00
_cell.angle_gamma   90.00
#
_symmetry.space_group_name_H-M   'P 1'
#
loop_
_entity.id
_entity.type
_entity.pdbx_description
1 polymer ?
#
loop_
_entity_poly.entity_id
_entity_poly.type
_entity_poly.pdbx_seq_one_letter_code
_entity_poly.pdbx_strand_id
1 'polypeptide(L)'
;MDFSLTEEQELLLASIRELITSNFPEEYFRTCDQTGTYPREFMQALAENGISMLGVPEEFGGIPADYVTQMLALMEISKCGAPAFLITNGQCIHSMRRFGSAEQLRKTAESTLATGDPAYALALTEPGAGSDNNSATTTWTRKNGKVYLNGQKTFITGAKEYPYMLVLARDTEPKDPKKAFTLWWVDSNKPGIKINPLHKIGWHMLSTCEVYLDNVEVDESDRVGEEGMGFLNVMYNFEMERLINAARSTGFAECAFEDAARYANQRIAFGKPIGHNQMIQEKLALMAIKIENMRNMVLKVAWQADREESLRTSAALAKLYCARTAMEVIDDAIQIMGGLGYTDEARVSRFWRDVRCERIGGGTDEIMIYVAGRQILKDYQNK
;
A
#
# COMPACT_ATOMS: atom_id res chain seq x y z
N MET A 1 23.10 -5.28 -17.83
CA MET A 1 21.92 -4.65 -17.21
C MET A 1 21.11 -4.09 -18.35
N ASP A 2 19.84 -4.46 -18.41
CA ASP A 2 18.88 -3.97 -19.40
C ASP A 2 17.79 -3.23 -18.61
N PHE A 3 17.50 -2.00 -19.02
CA PHE A 3 16.50 -1.13 -18.39
C PHE A 3 15.26 -0.94 -19.28
N SER A 4 15.23 -1.61 -20.44
CA SER A 4 14.05 -1.62 -21.30
C SER A 4 12.90 -2.38 -20.65
N LEU A 5 11.68 -1.95 -20.95
CA LEU A 5 10.48 -2.71 -20.64
C LEU A 5 10.32 -3.82 -21.67
N THR A 6 9.72 -4.94 -21.28
CA THR A 6 9.27 -5.93 -22.25
C THR A 6 8.06 -5.41 -23.03
N GLU A 7 7.80 -5.94 -24.23
CA GLU A 7 6.63 -5.57 -25.02
C GLU A 7 5.32 -5.79 -24.23
N GLU A 8 5.24 -6.87 -23.45
CA GLU A 8 4.10 -7.16 -22.58
C GLU A 8 3.93 -6.11 -21.47
N GLN A 9 5.03 -5.66 -20.87
CA GLN A 9 4.99 -4.58 -19.88
C GLN A 9 4.55 -3.27 -20.53
N GLU A 10 5.08 -2.90 -21.70
CA GLU A 10 4.69 -1.69 -22.41
C GLU A 10 3.19 -1.68 -22.75
N LEU A 11 2.67 -2.80 -23.25
CA LEU A 11 1.25 -2.96 -23.55
C LEU A 11 0.39 -2.85 -22.29
N LEU A 12 0.76 -3.52 -21.19
CA LEU A 12 0.05 -3.43 -19.92
C LEU A 12 -0.03 -1.98 -19.42
N LEU A 13 1.11 -1.26 -19.40
CA LEU A 13 1.14 0.13 -18.93
C LEU A 13 0.32 1.05 -19.83
N ALA A 14 0.35 0.83 -21.16
CA ALA A 14 -0.48 1.57 -22.10
C ALA A 14 -1.97 1.33 -21.84
N SER A 15 -2.40 0.09 -21.63
CA SER A 15 -3.79 -0.25 -21.33
C SER A 15 -4.27 0.33 -20.00
N ILE A 16 -3.42 0.30 -18.95
CA ILE A 16 -3.73 0.96 -17.67
C ILE A 16 -3.95 2.46 -17.86
N ARG A 17 -3.05 3.12 -18.60
CA ARG A 17 -3.15 4.55 -18.88
C ARG A 17 -4.41 4.88 -19.66
N GLU A 18 -4.73 4.11 -20.71
CA GLU A 18 -5.93 4.29 -21.51
C GLU A 18 -7.20 4.13 -20.68
N LEU A 19 -7.28 3.07 -19.87
CA LEU A 19 -8.41 2.81 -18.97
C LEU A 19 -8.65 3.98 -18.02
N ILE A 20 -7.61 4.45 -17.33
CA ILE A 20 -7.75 5.51 -16.34
C ILE A 20 -8.08 6.85 -17.02
N THR A 21 -7.33 7.22 -18.06
CA THR A 21 -7.50 8.54 -18.69
C THR A 21 -8.81 8.67 -19.45
N SER A 22 -9.37 7.58 -19.98
CA SER A 22 -10.63 7.59 -20.72
C SER A 22 -11.86 7.48 -19.82
N ASN A 23 -11.80 6.65 -18.77
CA ASN A 23 -12.99 6.30 -17.97
C ASN A 23 -13.02 7.00 -16.61
N PHE A 24 -11.85 7.33 -16.05
CA PHE A 24 -11.72 7.88 -14.70
C PHE A 24 -10.86 9.15 -14.72
N PRO A 25 -11.34 10.23 -15.37
CA PRO A 25 -10.63 11.50 -15.38
C PRO A 25 -10.45 12.02 -13.95
N GLU A 26 -9.50 12.94 -13.76
CA GLU A 26 -9.21 13.51 -12.44
C GLU A 26 -10.47 13.99 -11.68
N GLU A 27 -11.48 14.46 -12.40
CA GLU A 27 -12.75 14.93 -11.82
C GLU A 27 -13.46 13.87 -10.98
N TYR A 28 -13.39 12.61 -11.42
CA TYR A 28 -13.97 11.47 -10.72
C TYR A 28 -13.30 11.30 -9.35
N PHE A 29 -11.96 11.23 -9.32
CA PHE A 29 -11.20 11.08 -8.08
C PHE A 29 -11.30 12.31 -7.17
N ARG A 30 -11.37 13.51 -7.74
CA ARG A 30 -11.61 14.74 -6.97
C ARG A 30 -12.95 14.69 -6.25
N THR A 31 -14.01 14.29 -6.95
CA THR A 31 -15.35 14.13 -6.36
C THR A 31 -15.36 13.07 -5.26
N CYS A 32 -14.72 11.92 -5.49
CA CYS A 32 -14.60 10.87 -4.49
C CYS A 32 -13.82 11.34 -3.24
N ASP A 33 -12.72 12.07 -3.40
CA ASP A 33 -11.94 12.64 -2.29
C ASP A 33 -12.76 13.64 -1.47
N GLN A 34 -13.38 14.62 -2.12
CA GLN A 34 -14.18 15.67 -1.47
C GLN A 34 -15.38 15.11 -0.70
N THR A 35 -16.01 14.05 -1.21
CA THR A 35 -17.19 13.44 -0.60
C THR A 35 -16.84 12.29 0.36
N GLY A 36 -15.57 11.87 0.43
CA GLY A 36 -15.14 10.70 1.18
C GLY A 36 -15.76 9.39 0.67
N THR A 37 -16.03 9.31 -0.63
CA THR A 37 -16.69 8.16 -1.27
C THR A 37 -15.67 7.17 -1.79
N TYR A 38 -15.87 5.89 -1.51
CA TYR A 38 -15.07 4.81 -2.08
C TYR A 38 -15.32 4.68 -3.59
N PRO A 39 -14.29 4.70 -4.45
CA PRO A 39 -14.43 4.71 -5.90
C PRO A 39 -14.70 3.29 -6.44
N ARG A 40 -15.91 2.79 -6.20
CA ARG A 40 -16.34 1.42 -6.54
C ARG A 40 -16.19 1.09 -8.02
N GLU A 41 -16.59 2.01 -8.90
CA GLU A 41 -16.54 1.81 -10.35
C GLU A 41 -15.10 1.66 -10.85
N PHE A 42 -14.17 2.43 -10.28
CA PHE A 42 -12.74 2.31 -10.58
C PHE A 42 -12.19 0.93 -10.17
N MET A 43 -12.48 0.48 -8.95
CA MET A 43 -12.00 -0.82 -8.46
C MET A 43 -12.56 -1.98 -9.28
N GLN A 44 -13.84 -1.91 -9.64
CA GLN A 44 -14.49 -2.89 -10.51
C GLN A 44 -13.84 -2.92 -11.91
N ALA A 45 -13.57 -1.75 -12.49
CA ALA A 45 -12.93 -1.67 -13.80
C ALA A 45 -11.49 -2.24 -13.79
N LEU A 46 -10.73 -2.05 -12.70
CA LEU A 46 -9.42 -2.71 -12.56
C LEU A 46 -9.55 -4.24 -12.54
N ALA A 47 -10.59 -4.79 -11.91
CA ALA A 47 -10.83 -6.24 -11.88
C ALA A 47 -11.23 -6.78 -13.27
N GLU A 48 -12.16 -6.10 -13.94
CA GLU A 48 -12.66 -6.49 -15.27
C GLU A 48 -11.58 -6.47 -16.34
N ASN A 49 -10.57 -5.61 -16.18
CA ASN A 49 -9.40 -5.54 -17.06
C ASN A 49 -8.22 -6.39 -16.55
N GLY A 50 -8.42 -7.23 -15.53
CA GLY A 50 -7.43 -8.17 -15.00
C GLY A 50 -6.31 -7.54 -14.15
N ILE A 51 -6.29 -6.21 -13.99
CA ILE A 51 -5.25 -5.48 -13.25
C ILE A 51 -5.23 -5.87 -11.77
N SER A 52 -6.41 -6.03 -11.16
CA SER A 52 -6.52 -6.48 -9.75
C SER A 52 -6.07 -7.93 -9.55
N MET A 53 -5.97 -8.72 -10.63
CA MET A 53 -5.62 -10.14 -10.63
C MET A 53 -4.15 -10.40 -11.00
N LEU A 54 -3.34 -9.36 -11.19
CA LEU A 54 -1.90 -9.49 -11.42
C LEU A 54 -1.20 -10.17 -10.23
N GLY A 55 -0.38 -11.18 -10.52
CA GLY A 55 0.35 -11.98 -9.51
C GLY A 55 -0.45 -13.13 -8.92
N VAL A 56 -1.72 -13.28 -9.28
CA VAL A 56 -2.58 -14.40 -8.89
C VAL A 56 -2.30 -15.60 -9.80
N PRO A 57 -2.12 -16.83 -9.26
CA PRO A 57 -1.96 -18.03 -10.09
C PRO A 57 -3.16 -18.30 -11.01
N GLU A 58 -2.91 -18.84 -12.21
CA GLU A 58 -3.96 -19.14 -13.20
C GLU A 58 -5.03 -20.11 -12.67
N GLU A 59 -4.65 -21.06 -11.81
CA GLU A 59 -5.58 -22.04 -11.21
C GLU A 59 -6.68 -21.37 -10.35
N PHE A 60 -6.49 -20.10 -9.97
CA PHE A 60 -7.47 -19.28 -9.26
C PHE A 60 -8.08 -18.17 -10.15
N GLY A 61 -7.97 -18.30 -11.48
CA GLY A 61 -8.47 -17.31 -12.44
C GLY A 61 -7.63 -16.04 -12.53
N GLY A 62 -6.38 -16.11 -12.09
CA GLY A 62 -5.44 -14.99 -12.02
C GLY A 62 -4.64 -14.73 -13.29
N ILE A 63 -3.86 -13.65 -13.26
CA ILE A 63 -2.87 -13.32 -14.29
C ILE A 63 -1.48 -13.39 -13.65
N PRO A 64 -0.68 -14.43 -13.93
CA PRO A 64 0.69 -14.51 -13.44
C PRO A 64 1.49 -13.29 -13.88
N ALA A 65 2.12 -12.63 -12.93
CA ALA A 65 3.00 -11.51 -13.19
C ALA A 65 4.10 -11.49 -12.14
N ASP A 66 5.32 -11.20 -12.57
CA ASP A 66 6.43 -10.95 -11.66
C ASP A 66 6.21 -9.63 -10.87
N TYR A 67 6.92 -9.45 -9.76
CA TYR A 67 6.81 -8.27 -8.91
C TYR A 67 7.30 -7.03 -9.64
N VAL A 68 8.27 -7.13 -10.55
CA VAL A 68 8.68 -6.00 -11.41
C VAL A 68 7.47 -5.46 -12.18
N THR A 69 6.72 -6.33 -12.85
CA THR A 69 5.53 -6.00 -13.64
C THR A 69 4.41 -5.48 -12.74
N GLN A 70 4.17 -6.10 -11.59
CA GLN A 70 3.18 -5.60 -10.62
C GLN A 70 3.53 -4.20 -10.10
N MET A 71 4.80 -3.91 -9.80
CA MET A 71 5.23 -2.58 -9.33
C MET A 71 5.18 -1.53 -10.44
N LEU A 72 5.49 -1.92 -11.70
CA LEU A 72 5.30 -1.07 -12.87
C LEU A 72 3.83 -0.67 -13.05
N ALA A 73 2.92 -1.64 -12.97
CA ALA A 73 1.47 -1.38 -13.04
C ALA A 73 1.02 -0.43 -11.92
N LEU A 74 1.45 -0.66 -10.68
CA LEU A 74 1.10 0.20 -9.55
C LEU A 74 1.66 1.64 -9.69
N MET A 75 2.89 1.77 -10.19
CA MET A 75 3.48 3.08 -10.51
C MET A 75 2.67 3.79 -11.58
N GLU A 76 2.25 3.10 -12.64
CA GLU A 76 1.47 3.69 -13.74
C GLU A 76 0.08 4.15 -13.29
N ILE A 77 -0.60 3.38 -12.43
CA ILE A 77 -1.88 3.77 -11.83
C ILE A 77 -1.71 5.05 -11.01
N SER A 78 -0.68 5.08 -10.16
CA SER A 78 -0.35 6.26 -9.34
C SER A 78 0.02 7.48 -10.20
N LYS A 79 0.77 7.25 -11.28
CA LYS A 79 1.18 8.25 -12.28
C LYS A 79 0.00 8.87 -13.01
N CYS A 80 -1.05 8.09 -13.26
CA CYS A 80 -2.30 8.62 -13.80
C CYS A 80 -3.07 9.49 -12.80
N GLY A 81 -2.66 9.50 -11.52
CA GLY A 81 -3.27 10.27 -10.44
C GLY A 81 -4.36 9.52 -9.67
N ALA A 82 -4.62 8.25 -10.02
CA ALA A 82 -5.60 7.41 -9.37
C ALA A 82 -5.16 7.05 -7.92
N PRO A 83 -6.10 6.76 -7.01
CA PRO A 83 -5.81 6.41 -5.61
C PRO A 83 -5.22 5.01 -5.49
N ALA A 84 -3.94 4.87 -5.86
CA ALA A 84 -3.24 3.59 -5.82
C ALA A 84 -3.11 2.99 -4.39
N PHE A 85 -3.41 3.77 -3.35
CA PHE A 85 -3.49 3.28 -1.97
C PHE A 85 -4.62 2.27 -1.74
N LEU A 86 -5.56 2.15 -2.68
CA LEU A 86 -6.60 1.12 -2.69
C LEU A 86 -6.08 -0.26 -3.14
N ILE A 87 -4.90 -0.32 -3.77
CA ILE A 87 -4.43 -1.50 -4.48
C ILE A 87 -3.43 -2.28 -3.61
N THR A 88 -3.97 -3.10 -2.71
CA THR A 88 -3.18 -4.05 -1.89
C THR A 88 -3.46 -5.52 -2.25
N ASN A 89 -4.12 -5.78 -3.38
CA ASN A 89 -4.47 -7.12 -3.87
C ASN A 89 -3.24 -8.05 -3.95
N GLY A 90 -2.16 -7.57 -4.58
CA GLY A 90 -0.90 -8.33 -4.69
C GLY A 90 -0.31 -8.69 -3.32
N GLN A 91 -0.42 -7.80 -2.32
CA GLN A 91 0.02 -8.09 -0.94
C GLN A 91 -0.85 -9.16 -0.28
N CYS A 92 -2.17 -9.10 -0.48
CA CYS A 92 -3.10 -10.09 0.06
C CYS A 92 -2.77 -11.50 -0.47
N ILE A 93 -2.55 -11.59 -1.78
CA ILE A 93 -2.21 -12.82 -2.50
C ILE A 93 -0.83 -13.32 -2.10
N HIS A 94 0.18 -12.46 -2.07
CA HIS A 94 1.53 -12.79 -1.62
C HIS A 94 1.55 -13.46 -0.24
N SER A 95 0.79 -12.90 0.69
CA SER A 95 0.67 -13.41 2.05
C SER A 95 0.03 -14.79 2.11
N MET A 96 -1.09 -14.97 1.40
CA MET A 96 -1.79 -16.25 1.40
C MET A 96 -1.02 -17.33 0.65
N ARG A 97 -0.27 -16.99 -0.40
CA ARG A 97 0.68 -17.92 -1.03
C ARG A 97 1.78 -18.36 -0.08
N ARG A 98 2.24 -17.48 0.81
CA ARG A 98 3.35 -17.79 1.72
C ARG A 98 2.95 -18.63 2.91
N PHE A 99 1.84 -18.27 3.56
CA PHE A 99 1.47 -18.84 4.85
C PHE A 99 -0.04 -19.09 5.02
N GLY A 100 -0.85 -18.82 4.00
CA GLY A 100 -2.26 -19.20 3.99
C GLY A 100 -2.46 -20.67 3.62
N SER A 101 -3.65 -21.20 3.90
CA SER A 101 -4.09 -22.47 3.33
C SER A 101 -4.51 -22.30 1.87
N ALA A 102 -4.58 -23.40 1.12
CA ALA A 102 -5.10 -23.38 -0.26
C ALA A 102 -6.52 -22.78 -0.34
N GLU A 103 -7.35 -23.04 0.67
CA GLU A 103 -8.69 -22.48 0.77
C GLU A 103 -8.68 -20.97 1.03
N GLN A 104 -7.79 -20.47 1.88
CA GLN A 104 -7.62 -19.03 2.11
C GLN A 104 -7.09 -18.30 0.87
N LEU A 105 -6.16 -18.92 0.13
CA LEU A 105 -5.67 -18.39 -1.14
C LEU A 105 -6.79 -18.33 -2.18
N ARG A 106 -7.58 -19.40 -2.33
CA ARG A 106 -8.76 -19.44 -3.21
C ARG A 106 -9.76 -18.34 -2.85
N LYS A 107 -10.14 -18.22 -1.58
CA LYS A 107 -11.04 -17.16 -1.09
C LYS A 107 -10.51 -15.75 -1.35
N THR A 108 -9.19 -15.56 -1.25
CA THR A 108 -8.54 -14.27 -1.54
C THR A 108 -8.72 -13.90 -3.01
N ALA A 109 -8.42 -14.83 -3.92
CA ALA A 109 -8.58 -14.61 -5.35
C ALA A 109 -10.05 -14.37 -5.74
N GLU A 110 -10.98 -15.16 -5.21
CA GLU A 110 -12.41 -15.02 -5.49
C GLU A 110 -12.97 -13.68 -4.99
N SER A 111 -12.57 -13.25 -3.79
CA SER A 111 -12.97 -11.96 -3.24
C SER A 111 -12.48 -10.79 -4.10
N THR A 112 -11.23 -10.85 -4.55
CA THR A 112 -10.65 -9.83 -5.42
C THR A 112 -11.30 -9.84 -6.80
N LEU A 113 -11.56 -11.01 -7.38
CA LEU A 113 -12.21 -11.11 -8.69
C LEU A 113 -13.64 -10.55 -8.65
N ALA A 114 -14.36 -10.75 -7.55
CA ALA A 114 -15.76 -10.34 -7.44
C ALA A 114 -15.97 -8.82 -7.40
N THR A 115 -14.99 -8.05 -6.92
CA THR A 115 -15.17 -6.62 -6.62
C THR A 115 -14.00 -5.71 -7.01
N GLY A 116 -12.85 -6.30 -7.32
CA GLY A 116 -11.56 -5.63 -7.44
C GLY A 116 -10.88 -5.28 -6.12
N ASP A 117 -11.56 -5.42 -4.99
CA ASP A 117 -11.04 -5.02 -3.70
C ASP A 117 -10.01 -6.01 -3.15
N PRO A 118 -9.09 -5.51 -2.31
CA PRO A 118 -8.34 -6.36 -1.41
C PRO A 118 -9.27 -7.27 -0.61
N ALA A 119 -8.94 -8.56 -0.56
CA ALA A 119 -9.76 -9.54 0.14
C ALA A 119 -9.88 -9.23 1.65
N TYR A 120 -8.87 -8.62 2.25
CA TYR A 120 -8.88 -8.33 3.68
C TYR A 120 -8.14 -7.06 4.07
N ALA A 121 -8.60 -6.44 5.15
CA ALA A 121 -7.85 -5.41 5.87
C ALA A 121 -6.84 -6.03 6.84
N LEU A 122 -5.71 -5.36 7.08
CA LEU A 122 -4.72 -5.78 8.08
C LEU A 122 -5.05 -5.20 9.45
N ALA A 123 -5.54 -6.04 10.35
CA ALA A 123 -5.98 -5.67 11.69
C ALA A 123 -4.87 -5.92 12.73
N LEU A 124 -3.82 -5.10 12.68
CA LEU A 124 -2.58 -5.27 13.46
C LEU A 124 -2.49 -4.26 14.61
N THR A 125 -2.47 -2.98 14.25
CA THR A 125 -2.23 -1.84 15.14
C THR A 125 -3.33 -1.69 16.19
N GLU A 126 -2.92 -1.33 17.41
CA GLU A 126 -3.79 -1.05 18.54
C GLU A 126 -3.52 0.37 19.08
N PRO A 127 -4.45 0.98 19.83
CA PRO A 127 -4.24 2.30 20.42
C PRO A 127 -2.93 2.41 21.23
N GLY A 128 -2.55 1.33 21.92
CA GLY A 128 -1.33 1.24 22.70
C GLY A 128 -0.12 0.62 21.98
N ALA A 129 -0.28 0.11 20.76
CA ALA A 129 0.75 -0.65 20.06
C ALA A 129 0.72 -0.44 18.54
N GLY A 130 1.63 0.39 18.03
CA GLY A 130 1.83 0.62 16.59
C GLY A 130 3.24 0.24 16.16
N SER A 131 4.19 1.15 16.36
CA SER A 131 5.62 0.88 16.10
C SER A 131 6.16 -0.28 16.95
N ASP A 132 5.70 -0.40 18.19
CA ASP A 132 5.93 -1.55 19.07
C ASP A 132 4.75 -2.54 19.00
N ASN A 133 4.55 -3.13 17.84
CA ASN A 133 3.47 -4.09 17.59
C ASN A 133 3.56 -5.37 18.44
N ASN A 134 4.73 -5.66 19.02
CA ASN A 134 4.92 -6.81 19.92
C ASN A 134 4.27 -6.60 21.30
N SER A 135 3.90 -5.36 21.63
CA SER A 135 3.14 -4.99 22.83
C SER A 135 1.62 -5.04 22.64
N ALA A 136 1.15 -5.60 21.52
CA ALA A 136 -0.27 -5.80 21.24
C ALA A 136 -0.96 -6.67 22.32
N THR A 137 -2.20 -6.29 22.63
CA THR A 137 -3.02 -6.76 23.77
C THR A 137 -4.33 -7.41 23.35
N THR A 138 -4.74 -7.32 22.09
CA THR A 138 -5.87 -8.12 21.58
C THR A 138 -5.54 -9.59 21.78
N THR A 139 -6.46 -10.32 22.40
CA THR A 139 -6.26 -11.71 22.80
C THR A 139 -7.05 -12.68 21.94
N TRP A 140 -6.58 -13.93 21.86
CA TRP A 140 -7.38 -15.08 21.47
C TRP A 140 -7.36 -16.14 22.57
N THR A 141 -8.49 -16.84 22.76
CA THR A 141 -8.61 -17.93 23.75
C THR A 141 -9.42 -19.09 23.18
N ARG A 142 -9.18 -20.31 23.67
CA ARG A 142 -9.99 -21.49 23.35
C ARG A 142 -11.01 -21.76 24.44
N LYS A 143 -12.26 -21.92 24.04
CA LYS A 143 -13.34 -22.32 24.95
C LYS A 143 -14.37 -23.16 24.20
N ASN A 144 -14.74 -24.30 24.75
CA ASN A 144 -15.79 -25.18 24.20
C ASN A 144 -15.58 -25.58 22.72
N GLY A 145 -14.33 -25.79 22.29
CA GLY A 145 -14.01 -26.16 20.91
C GLY A 145 -14.05 -25.00 19.89
N LYS A 146 -14.19 -23.76 20.38
CA LYS A 146 -14.18 -22.52 19.59
C LYS A 146 -13.06 -21.59 20.04
N VAL A 147 -12.70 -20.66 19.16
CA VAL A 147 -11.72 -19.60 19.47
C VAL A 147 -12.44 -18.26 19.57
N TYR A 148 -12.09 -17.47 20.57
CA TYR A 148 -12.69 -16.16 20.81
C TYR A 148 -11.64 -15.06 20.80
N LEU A 149 -11.88 -14.02 19.99
CA LEU A 149 -11.04 -12.83 19.92
C LEU A 149 -11.64 -11.68 20.76
N ASN A 150 -10.80 -10.99 21.51
CA ASN A 150 -11.18 -9.84 22.33
C ASN A 150 -10.12 -8.75 22.26
N GLY A 151 -10.52 -7.50 22.03
CA GLY A 151 -9.62 -6.34 22.06
C GLY A 151 -10.05 -5.20 21.15
N GLN A 152 -9.12 -4.29 20.88
CA GLN A 152 -9.34 -3.12 20.03
C GLN A 152 -8.17 -2.96 19.06
N LYS A 153 -8.52 -2.78 17.78
CA LYS A 153 -7.61 -2.37 16.72
C LYS A 153 -7.91 -0.95 16.28
N THR A 154 -6.91 -0.26 15.74
CA THR A 154 -7.04 1.11 15.25
C THR A 154 -6.19 1.35 14.02
N PHE A 155 -6.58 2.33 13.21
CA PHE A 155 -6.01 2.60 11.89
C PHE A 155 -6.15 1.45 10.89
N ILE A 156 -7.26 0.71 10.95
CA ILE A 156 -7.49 -0.43 10.07
C ILE A 156 -8.05 0.07 8.75
N THR A 157 -7.17 0.18 7.77
CA THR A 157 -7.45 0.65 6.42
C THR A 157 -8.36 -0.32 5.68
N GLY A 158 -9.48 0.18 5.14
CA GLY A 158 -10.46 -0.59 4.38
C GLY A 158 -11.37 -1.48 5.21
N ALA A 159 -11.35 -1.41 6.55
CA ALA A 159 -12.16 -2.30 7.40
C ALA A 159 -13.68 -2.21 7.13
N LYS A 160 -14.16 -1.05 6.67
CA LYS A 160 -15.58 -0.86 6.33
C LYS A 160 -15.92 -1.43 4.95
N GLU A 161 -14.97 -1.47 4.03
CA GLU A 161 -15.20 -1.88 2.64
C GLU A 161 -14.89 -3.36 2.41
N TYR A 162 -13.88 -3.91 3.08
CA TYR A 162 -13.37 -5.25 2.79
C TYR A 162 -14.14 -6.33 3.58
N PRO A 163 -14.40 -7.49 2.94
CA PRO A 163 -15.23 -8.53 3.54
C PRO A 163 -14.56 -9.24 4.72
N TYR A 164 -13.22 -9.23 4.76
CA TYR A 164 -12.46 -9.90 5.79
C TYR A 164 -11.42 -8.97 6.46
N MET A 165 -10.93 -9.41 7.61
CA MET A 165 -9.79 -8.85 8.31
C MET A 165 -8.81 -9.95 8.67
N LEU A 166 -7.52 -9.66 8.54
CA LEU A 166 -6.46 -10.49 9.08
C LEU A 166 -6.01 -9.93 10.43
N VAL A 167 -6.51 -10.53 11.51
CA VAL A 167 -6.35 -10.04 12.89
C VAL A 167 -5.15 -10.69 13.56
N LEU A 168 -4.20 -9.88 14.02
CA LEU A 168 -3.14 -10.34 14.91
C LEU A 168 -3.64 -10.34 16.35
N ALA A 169 -3.66 -11.51 16.98
CA ALA A 169 -4.10 -11.66 18.36
C ALA A 169 -3.06 -12.45 19.17
N ARG A 170 -3.00 -12.15 20.46
CA ARG A 170 -2.10 -12.72 21.44
C ARG A 170 -2.76 -13.90 22.17
N ASP A 171 -2.05 -15.00 22.32
CA ASP A 171 -2.45 -16.08 23.22
C ASP A 171 -2.41 -15.56 24.67
N THR A 172 -3.45 -15.82 25.45
CA THR A 172 -3.49 -15.46 26.87
C THR A 172 -2.59 -16.34 27.74
N GLU A 173 -2.26 -17.55 27.27
CA GLU A 173 -1.47 -18.54 28.00
C GLU A 173 -0.31 -19.09 27.15
N PRO A 174 0.58 -18.23 26.60
CA PRO A 174 1.60 -18.67 25.66
C PRO A 174 2.65 -19.53 26.38
N LYS A 175 2.90 -20.73 25.86
CA LYS A 175 3.98 -21.62 26.35
C LYS A 175 5.37 -21.00 26.14
N ASP A 176 5.55 -20.27 25.05
CA ASP A 176 6.75 -19.48 24.75
C ASP A 176 6.32 -18.05 24.44
N PRO A 177 6.74 -17.04 25.22
CA PRO A 177 6.42 -15.63 24.95
C PRO A 177 6.81 -15.15 23.55
N LYS A 178 7.81 -15.77 22.91
CA LYS A 178 8.22 -15.44 21.54
C LYS A 178 7.23 -15.96 20.48
N LYS A 179 6.36 -16.88 20.86
CA LYS A 179 5.31 -17.47 20.04
C LYS A 179 3.92 -17.06 20.52
N ALA A 180 3.80 -15.88 21.12
CA ALA A 180 2.55 -15.42 21.70
C ALA A 180 1.51 -14.97 20.67
N PHE A 181 1.86 -14.78 19.39
CA PHE A 181 0.96 -14.15 18.42
C PHE A 181 0.55 -15.10 17.29
N THR A 182 -0.75 -15.06 16.96
CA THR A 182 -1.37 -15.84 15.88
C THR A 182 -2.19 -14.90 15.00
N LEU A 183 -2.25 -15.20 13.70
CA LEU A 183 -3.11 -14.49 12.75
C LEU A 183 -4.42 -15.25 12.54
N TRP A 184 -5.52 -14.52 12.50
CA TRP A 184 -6.87 -15.05 12.30
C TRP A 184 -7.54 -14.36 11.13
N TRP A 185 -8.10 -15.14 10.21
CA TRP A 185 -8.95 -14.68 9.12
C TRP A 185 -10.37 -14.48 9.63
N VAL A 186 -10.84 -13.24 9.69
CA VAL A 186 -12.11 -12.89 10.35
C VAL A 186 -13.04 -12.24 9.34
N ASP A 187 -14.24 -12.76 9.17
CA ASP A 187 -15.33 -12.08 8.45
C ASP A 187 -15.70 -10.79 9.19
N SER A 188 -15.66 -9.66 8.49
CA SER A 188 -15.90 -8.33 9.05
C SER A 188 -17.31 -8.15 9.65
N ASN A 189 -18.25 -9.02 9.29
CA ASN A 189 -19.65 -9.00 9.75
C ASN A 189 -19.94 -9.96 10.92
N LYS A 190 -18.93 -10.67 11.46
CA LYS A 190 -19.15 -11.58 12.60
C LYS A 190 -19.72 -10.83 13.81
N PRO A 191 -20.66 -11.44 14.57
CA PRO A 191 -21.15 -10.88 15.82
C PRO A 191 -20.00 -10.54 16.78
N GLY A 192 -20.14 -9.42 17.50
CA GLY A 192 -19.10 -8.92 18.41
C GLY A 192 -18.10 -7.96 17.74
N ILE A 193 -18.17 -7.76 16.43
CA ILE A 193 -17.37 -6.76 15.72
C ILE A 193 -18.12 -5.43 15.65
N LYS A 194 -17.44 -4.34 16.02
CA LYS A 194 -17.91 -2.96 15.77
C LYS A 194 -16.83 -2.17 15.06
N ILE A 195 -17.19 -1.54 13.95
CA ILE A 195 -16.27 -0.77 13.09
C ILE A 195 -16.68 0.70 13.11
N ASN A 196 -15.77 1.58 13.54
CA ASN A 196 -15.97 3.03 13.58
C ASN A 196 -14.95 3.73 12.67
N PRO A 197 -15.38 4.43 11.60
CA PRO A 197 -14.48 5.21 10.76
C PRO A 197 -13.82 6.38 11.51
N LEU A 198 -12.56 6.65 11.17
CA LEU A 198 -11.77 7.78 11.63
C LEU A 198 -11.71 8.87 10.55
N HIS A 199 -11.64 10.13 10.99
CA HIS A 199 -11.38 11.27 10.11
C HIS A 199 -9.87 11.46 9.92
N LYS A 200 -9.46 11.71 8.67
CA LYS A 200 -8.05 11.76 8.26
C LYS A 200 -7.75 13.03 7.47
N ILE A 201 -6.47 13.38 7.39
CA ILE A 201 -5.99 14.48 6.54
C ILE A 201 -5.95 14.11 5.05
N GLY A 202 -5.83 12.83 4.70
CA GLY A 202 -5.78 12.31 3.34
C GLY A 202 -6.34 10.88 3.27
N TRP A 203 -6.23 10.24 2.12
CA TRP A 203 -6.87 8.97 1.78
C TRP A 203 -8.37 9.00 2.09
N HIS A 204 -9.06 10.05 1.66
CA HIS A 204 -10.49 10.22 1.94
C HIS A 204 -11.35 9.18 1.20
N MET A 205 -10.84 8.66 0.09
CA MET A 205 -11.48 7.61 -0.72
C MET A 205 -11.44 6.20 -0.12
N LEU A 206 -10.89 6.02 1.10
CA LEU A 206 -10.87 4.73 1.79
C LEU A 206 -11.12 4.90 3.28
N SER A 207 -11.89 4.00 3.89
CA SER A 207 -12.06 4.03 5.34
C SER A 207 -10.75 3.70 6.06
N THR A 208 -10.61 4.27 7.24
CA THR A 208 -9.62 3.85 8.22
C THR A 208 -10.33 3.81 9.54
N CYS A 209 -10.34 2.66 10.20
CA CYS A 209 -11.29 2.41 11.27
C CYS A 209 -10.62 2.06 12.59
N GLU A 210 -11.32 2.37 13.66
CA GLU A 210 -11.25 1.59 14.89
C GLU A 210 -12.11 0.34 14.73
N VAL A 211 -11.60 -0.80 15.19
CA VAL A 211 -12.30 -2.07 15.18
C VAL A 211 -12.29 -2.62 16.59
N TYR A 212 -13.48 -2.84 17.15
CA TYR A 212 -13.67 -3.41 18.48
C TYR A 212 -14.10 -4.86 18.31
N LEU A 213 -13.46 -5.76 19.06
CA LEU A 213 -13.71 -7.19 19.06
C LEU A 213 -14.18 -7.58 20.47
N ASP A 214 -15.44 -7.96 20.61
CA ASP A 214 -16.03 -8.45 21.85
C ASP A 214 -16.54 -9.88 21.64
N ASN A 215 -15.80 -10.85 22.17
CA ASN A 215 -16.09 -12.28 22.08
C ASN A 215 -16.41 -12.76 20.65
N VAL A 216 -15.62 -12.29 19.69
CA VAL A 216 -15.77 -12.67 18.28
C VAL A 216 -15.37 -14.13 18.11
N GLU A 217 -16.33 -14.99 17.78
CA GLU A 217 -16.11 -16.41 17.57
C GLU A 217 -15.49 -16.70 16.20
N VAL A 218 -14.38 -17.42 16.18
CA VAL A 218 -13.73 -17.94 14.97
C VAL A 218 -13.44 -19.44 15.13
N ASP A 219 -13.27 -20.14 14.00
CA ASP A 219 -12.95 -21.56 13.98
C ASP A 219 -11.43 -21.77 13.90
N GLU A 220 -10.93 -22.94 14.30
CA GLU A 220 -9.50 -23.27 14.16
C GLU A 220 -9.03 -23.21 12.69
N SER A 221 -9.94 -23.44 11.73
CA SER A 221 -9.67 -23.30 10.29
C SER A 221 -9.48 -21.85 9.84
N ASP A 222 -9.91 -20.88 10.64
CA ASP A 222 -9.71 -19.46 10.37
C ASP A 222 -8.29 -19.02 10.73
N ARG A 223 -7.49 -19.86 11.40
CA ARG A 223 -6.08 -19.59 11.65
C ARG A 223 -5.32 -19.46 10.33
N VAL A 224 -4.51 -18.42 10.23
CA VAL A 224 -3.63 -18.19 9.08
C VAL A 224 -2.20 -18.56 9.46
N GLY A 225 -1.68 -19.59 8.80
CA GLY A 225 -0.38 -20.18 9.10
C GLY A 225 -0.37 -20.99 10.40
N GLU A 226 0.83 -21.16 10.95
CA GLU A 226 1.03 -21.87 12.20
C GLU A 226 0.72 -20.98 13.42
N GLU A 227 0.18 -21.61 14.47
CA GLU A 227 -0.04 -20.96 15.76
C GLU A 227 1.27 -20.44 16.36
N GLY A 228 1.24 -19.22 16.87
CA GLY A 228 2.41 -18.55 17.44
C GLY A 228 3.40 -17.99 16.41
N MET A 229 3.17 -18.21 15.11
CA MET A 229 4.00 -17.68 14.02
C MET A 229 3.45 -16.37 13.43
N GLY A 230 2.35 -15.84 13.98
CA GLY A 230 1.64 -14.68 13.45
C GLY A 230 2.53 -13.44 13.34
N PHE A 231 3.37 -13.16 14.34
CA PHE A 231 4.29 -12.01 14.29
C PHE A 231 5.31 -12.12 13.15
N LEU A 232 5.86 -13.32 12.92
CA LEU A 232 6.81 -13.55 11.84
C LEU A 232 6.14 -13.39 10.47
N ASN A 233 4.92 -13.92 10.32
CA ASN A 233 4.13 -13.79 9.10
C ASN A 233 3.80 -12.32 8.78
N VAL A 234 3.49 -11.52 9.80
CA VAL A 234 3.30 -10.06 9.65
C VAL A 234 4.58 -9.37 9.19
N MET A 235 5.75 -9.73 9.75
CA MET A 235 7.02 -9.13 9.32
C MET A 235 7.30 -9.40 7.84
N TYR A 236 6.97 -10.60 7.36
CA TYR A 236 7.09 -10.96 5.95
C TYR A 236 6.11 -10.18 5.07
N ASN A 237 4.85 -10.06 5.50
CA ASN A 237 3.85 -9.24 4.81
C ASN A 237 4.32 -7.77 4.67
N PHE A 238 4.93 -7.20 5.71
CA PHE A 238 5.47 -5.84 5.69
C PHE A 238 6.62 -5.64 4.70
N GLU A 239 7.38 -6.68 4.38
CA GLU A 239 8.43 -6.56 3.35
C GLU A 239 7.81 -6.21 2.00
N MET A 240 6.70 -6.86 1.63
CA MET A 240 5.97 -6.56 0.39
C MET A 240 5.19 -5.24 0.47
N GLU A 241 4.53 -4.94 1.60
CA GLU A 241 3.82 -3.66 1.81
C GLU A 241 4.76 -2.47 1.59
N ARG A 242 5.99 -2.54 2.11
CA ARG A 242 6.97 -1.47 1.98
C ARG A 242 7.38 -1.22 0.53
N LEU A 243 7.50 -2.27 -0.27
CA LEU A 243 7.78 -2.16 -1.70
C LEU A 243 6.60 -1.51 -2.44
N ILE A 244 5.37 -1.93 -2.16
CA ILE A 244 4.13 -1.33 -2.70
C ILE A 244 4.04 0.16 -2.37
N ASN A 245 4.33 0.54 -1.11
CA ASN A 245 4.35 1.95 -0.70
C ASN A 245 5.40 2.76 -1.44
N ALA A 246 6.59 2.19 -1.66
CA ALA A 246 7.65 2.84 -2.43
C ALA A 246 7.21 3.06 -3.89
N ALA A 247 6.64 2.05 -4.55
CA ALA A 247 6.12 2.14 -5.92
C ALA A 247 5.03 3.22 -6.06
N ARG A 248 4.04 3.21 -5.18
CA ARG A 248 2.97 4.22 -5.14
C ARG A 248 3.50 5.64 -4.94
N SER A 249 4.43 5.82 -4.00
CA SER A 249 5.08 7.11 -3.75
C SER A 249 5.79 7.63 -5.01
N THR A 250 6.48 6.75 -5.74
CA THR A 250 7.14 7.07 -7.01
C THR A 250 6.16 7.54 -8.08
N GLY A 251 5.07 6.81 -8.31
CA GLY A 251 4.12 7.21 -9.34
C GLY A 251 3.36 8.50 -9.00
N PHE A 252 3.03 8.76 -7.72
CA PHE A 252 2.48 10.07 -7.33
C PHE A 252 3.48 11.22 -7.52
N ALA A 253 4.76 11.00 -7.25
CA ALA A 253 5.81 11.98 -7.53
C ALA A 253 5.95 12.25 -9.04
N GLU A 254 5.89 11.21 -9.89
CA GLU A 254 5.87 11.34 -11.35
C GLU A 254 4.67 12.16 -11.82
N CYS A 255 3.47 11.87 -11.30
CA CYS A 255 2.24 12.59 -11.62
C CYS A 255 2.35 14.09 -11.30
N ALA A 256 2.81 14.42 -10.09
CA ALA A 256 2.97 15.80 -9.64
C ALA A 256 4.04 16.55 -10.45
N PHE A 257 5.16 15.89 -10.77
CA PHE A 257 6.19 16.44 -11.64
C PHE A 257 5.64 16.78 -13.03
N GLU A 258 4.88 15.87 -13.65
CA GLU A 258 4.32 16.12 -14.97
C GLU A 258 3.30 17.26 -14.98
N ASP A 259 2.45 17.34 -13.97
CA ASP A 259 1.50 18.45 -13.81
C ASP A 259 2.24 19.79 -13.67
N ALA A 260 3.27 19.86 -12.83
CA ALA A 260 4.07 21.06 -12.64
C ALA A 260 4.84 21.44 -13.92
N ALA A 261 5.41 20.47 -14.63
CA ALA A 261 6.11 20.70 -15.90
C ALA A 261 5.17 21.22 -17.00
N ARG A 262 3.97 20.64 -17.13
CA ARG A 262 2.93 21.13 -18.05
C ARG A 262 2.50 22.55 -17.68
N TYR A 263 2.22 22.81 -16.40
CA TYR A 263 1.86 24.14 -15.91
C TYR A 263 2.96 25.17 -16.18
N ALA A 264 4.22 24.81 -15.96
CA ALA A 264 5.35 25.71 -16.17
C ALA A 264 5.50 26.18 -17.63
N ASN A 265 5.10 25.33 -18.60
CA ASN A 265 5.10 25.68 -20.02
C ASN A 265 3.90 26.57 -20.43
N GLN A 266 2.84 26.62 -19.64
CA GLN A 266 1.61 27.35 -19.95
C GLN A 266 1.49 28.67 -19.19
N ARG A 267 1.90 28.71 -17.92
CA ARG A 267 1.74 29.87 -17.05
C ARG A 267 2.69 30.99 -17.44
N ILE A 268 2.13 32.15 -17.81
CA ILE A 268 2.90 33.36 -18.12
C ILE A 268 3.16 34.19 -16.85
N ALA A 269 4.42 34.55 -16.61
CA ALA A 269 4.82 35.60 -15.68
C ALA A 269 6.00 36.37 -16.26
N PHE A 270 6.05 37.69 -16.03
CA PHE A 270 7.10 38.55 -16.59
C PHE A 270 7.25 38.40 -18.13
N GLY A 271 6.13 38.24 -18.84
CA GLY A 271 6.08 38.24 -20.31
C GLY A 271 6.43 36.93 -21.02
N LYS A 272 6.70 35.84 -20.30
CA LYS A 272 7.01 34.52 -20.89
C LYS A 272 6.52 33.36 -20.01
N PRO A 273 6.44 32.11 -20.53
CA PRO A 273 6.18 30.95 -19.68
C PRO A 273 7.19 30.83 -18.54
N ILE A 274 6.74 30.49 -17.33
CA ILE A 274 7.62 30.38 -16.16
C ILE A 274 8.70 29.29 -16.31
N GLY A 275 8.49 28.31 -17.19
CA GLY A 275 9.49 27.30 -17.56
C GLY A 275 10.76 27.87 -18.20
N HIS A 276 10.76 29.13 -18.64
CA HIS A 276 11.97 29.85 -19.08
C HIS A 276 12.78 30.49 -17.95
N ASN A 277 12.32 30.39 -16.70
CA ASN A 277 13.05 30.89 -15.54
C ASN A 277 13.99 29.79 -15.05
N GLN A 278 15.29 30.09 -14.95
CA GLN A 278 16.32 29.13 -14.56
C GLN A 278 16.00 28.42 -13.23
N MET A 279 15.43 29.13 -12.25
CA MET A 279 15.04 28.56 -10.95
C MET A 279 13.91 27.51 -11.06
N ILE A 280 13.03 27.63 -12.06
CA ILE A 280 12.00 26.61 -12.33
C ILE A 280 12.63 25.40 -13.03
N GLN A 281 13.55 25.65 -13.96
CA GLN A 281 14.29 24.58 -14.66
C GLN A 281 15.15 23.77 -13.69
N GLU A 282 15.79 24.41 -12.71
CA GLU A 282 16.55 23.75 -11.65
C GLU A 282 15.67 22.82 -10.82
N LYS A 283 14.50 23.30 -10.37
CA LYS A 283 13.52 22.45 -9.66
C LYS A 283 13.13 21.22 -10.48
N LEU A 284 12.72 21.43 -11.74
CA LEU A 284 12.33 20.33 -12.62
C LEU A 284 13.48 19.34 -12.85
N ALA A 285 14.71 19.80 -13.02
CA ALA A 285 15.88 18.92 -13.17
C ALA A 285 16.15 18.08 -11.90
N LEU A 286 16.08 18.71 -10.72
CA LEU A 286 16.27 18.00 -9.44
C LEU A 286 15.12 17.02 -9.14
N MET A 287 13.89 17.38 -9.47
CA MET A 287 12.73 16.48 -9.37
C MET A 287 12.91 15.25 -10.28
N ALA A 288 13.37 15.44 -11.53
CA ALA A 288 13.60 14.34 -12.45
C ALA A 288 14.70 13.37 -11.95
N ILE A 289 15.81 13.89 -11.40
CA ILE A 289 16.85 13.07 -10.78
C ILE A 289 16.30 12.25 -9.62
N LYS A 290 15.47 12.87 -8.76
CA LYS A 290 14.84 12.20 -7.62
C LYS A 290 13.96 11.04 -8.07
N ILE A 291 13.05 11.30 -9.02
CA ILE A 291 12.13 10.32 -9.59
C ILE A 291 12.88 9.13 -10.20
N GLU A 292 13.91 9.40 -11.01
CA GLU A 292 14.70 8.35 -11.64
C GLU A 292 15.35 7.42 -10.60
N ASN A 293 15.90 8.00 -9.53
CA ASN A 293 16.47 7.22 -8.43
C ASN A 293 15.40 6.41 -7.67
N MET A 294 14.21 6.99 -7.45
CA MET A 294 13.10 6.28 -6.80
C MET A 294 12.65 5.08 -7.64
N ARG A 295 12.45 5.28 -8.95
CA ARG A 295 12.06 4.22 -9.89
C ARG A 295 13.08 3.10 -9.92
N ASN A 296 14.37 3.43 -10.07
CA ASN A 296 15.44 2.44 -10.07
C ASN A 296 15.51 1.64 -8.76
N MET A 297 15.26 2.29 -7.62
CA MET A 297 15.24 1.62 -6.33
C MET A 297 14.05 0.66 -6.21
N VAL A 298 12.84 1.08 -6.60
CA VAL A 298 11.65 0.22 -6.61
C VAL A 298 11.87 -1.01 -7.50
N LEU A 299 12.29 -0.81 -8.75
CA LEU A 299 12.48 -1.90 -9.71
C LEU A 299 13.58 -2.87 -9.27
N LYS A 300 14.66 -2.37 -8.68
CA LYS A 300 15.70 -3.23 -8.11
C LYS A 300 15.14 -4.12 -6.99
N VAL A 301 14.36 -3.57 -6.06
CA VAL A 301 13.80 -4.35 -4.95
C VAL A 301 12.72 -5.32 -5.43
N ALA A 302 11.92 -4.95 -6.43
CA ALA A 302 10.98 -5.86 -7.08
C ALA A 302 11.71 -7.04 -7.75
N TRP A 303 12.79 -6.78 -8.47
CA TRP A 303 13.64 -7.83 -9.05
C TRP A 303 14.26 -8.76 -7.99
N GLN A 304 14.61 -8.24 -6.81
CA GLN A 304 15.02 -9.09 -5.69
C GLN A 304 13.89 -9.98 -5.19
N ALA A 305 12.66 -9.46 -5.16
CA ALA A 305 11.48 -10.22 -4.74
C ALA A 305 11.19 -11.38 -5.71
N ASP A 306 11.35 -11.14 -7.02
CA ASP A 306 11.20 -12.17 -8.06
C ASP A 306 12.23 -13.30 -7.96
N ARG A 307 13.36 -13.03 -7.31
CA ARG A 307 14.42 -14.00 -7.03
C ARG A 307 14.30 -14.65 -5.66
N GLU A 308 13.19 -14.41 -4.96
CA GLU A 308 12.92 -14.88 -3.60
C GLU A 308 14.02 -14.47 -2.60
N GLU A 309 14.71 -13.36 -2.86
CA GLU A 309 15.69 -12.80 -1.96
C GLU A 309 14.97 -12.11 -0.77
N SER A 310 15.61 -12.07 0.39
CA SER A 310 15.05 -11.33 1.53
C SER A 310 15.00 -9.84 1.23
N LEU A 311 13.84 -9.24 1.43
CA LEU A 311 13.63 -7.81 1.20
C LEU A 311 13.76 -6.98 2.47
N ARG A 312 14.02 -7.62 3.61
CA ARG A 312 14.05 -7.01 4.95
C ARG A 312 14.77 -5.66 4.99
N THR A 313 15.96 -5.59 4.41
CA THR A 313 16.75 -4.35 4.34
C THR A 313 16.32 -3.48 3.17
N SER A 314 16.22 -4.07 1.98
CA SER A 314 16.06 -3.32 0.73
C SER A 314 14.69 -2.66 0.61
N ALA A 315 13.61 -3.34 1.02
CA ALA A 315 12.27 -2.74 1.07
C ALA A 315 12.16 -1.64 2.13
N ALA A 316 12.82 -1.78 3.29
CA ALA A 316 12.84 -0.73 4.31
C ALA A 316 13.56 0.54 3.81
N LEU A 317 14.71 0.36 3.15
CA LEU A 317 15.44 1.46 2.52
C LEU A 317 14.62 2.10 1.38
N ALA A 318 13.99 1.29 0.53
CA ALA A 318 13.19 1.78 -0.60
C ALA A 318 12.01 2.62 -0.13
N LYS A 319 11.26 2.11 0.85
CA LYS A 319 10.11 2.82 1.43
C LYS A 319 10.53 4.12 2.09
N LEU A 320 11.61 4.12 2.88
CA LEU A 320 12.14 5.33 3.51
C LEU A 320 12.53 6.40 2.49
N TYR A 321 13.31 6.00 1.48
CA TYR A 321 13.80 6.94 0.45
C TYR A 321 12.65 7.46 -0.40
N CYS A 322 11.80 6.58 -0.94
CA CYS A 322 10.74 6.97 -1.86
C CYS A 322 9.65 7.80 -1.15
N ALA A 323 9.22 7.43 0.06
CA ALA A 323 8.17 8.19 0.76
C ALA A 323 8.62 9.62 1.12
N ARG A 324 9.89 9.80 1.53
CA ARG A 324 10.46 11.13 1.80
C ARG A 324 10.65 11.94 0.52
N THR A 325 11.25 11.32 -0.48
CA THR A 325 11.60 11.99 -1.74
C THR A 325 10.34 12.37 -2.53
N ALA A 326 9.29 11.55 -2.49
CA ALA A 326 8.00 11.88 -3.09
C ALA A 326 7.40 13.16 -2.48
N MET A 327 7.45 13.31 -1.16
CA MET A 327 7.00 14.55 -0.51
C MET A 327 7.77 15.77 -0.99
N GLU A 328 9.09 15.66 -1.18
CA GLU A 328 9.90 16.77 -1.69
C GLU A 328 9.53 17.14 -3.13
N VAL A 329 9.33 16.14 -4.00
CA VAL A 329 8.92 16.36 -5.40
C VAL A 329 7.51 16.98 -5.46
N ILE A 330 6.57 16.49 -4.66
CA ILE A 330 5.20 17.00 -4.62
C ILE A 330 5.18 18.43 -4.06
N ASP A 331 5.99 18.73 -3.05
CA ASP A 331 6.11 20.09 -2.50
C ASP A 331 6.69 21.07 -3.52
N ASP A 332 7.73 20.67 -4.26
CA ASP A 332 8.26 21.47 -5.37
C ASP A 332 7.23 21.66 -6.49
N ALA A 333 6.41 20.65 -6.79
CA ALA A 333 5.32 20.76 -7.76
C ALA A 333 4.27 21.80 -7.32
N ILE A 334 3.84 21.77 -6.06
CA ILE A 334 2.96 22.79 -5.46
C ILE A 334 3.61 24.18 -5.59
N GLN A 335 4.89 24.30 -5.26
CA GLN A 335 5.62 25.56 -5.31
C GLN A 335 5.74 26.13 -6.73
N ILE A 336 5.93 25.29 -7.75
CA ILE A 336 5.92 25.69 -9.17
C ILE A 336 4.53 26.16 -9.61
N MET A 337 3.47 25.50 -9.14
CA MET A 337 2.08 25.85 -9.43
C MET A 337 1.59 27.08 -8.63
N GLY A 338 2.33 27.48 -7.59
CA GLY A 338 2.04 28.65 -6.77
C GLY A 338 0.67 28.56 -6.10
N GLY A 339 -0.11 29.65 -6.13
CA GLY A 339 -1.42 29.68 -5.48
C GLY A 339 -2.38 28.59 -5.97
N LEU A 340 -2.29 28.16 -7.24
CA LEU A 340 -3.10 27.06 -7.78
C LEU A 340 -2.74 25.72 -7.12
N GLY A 341 -1.46 25.47 -6.86
CA GLY A 341 -1.02 24.24 -6.20
C GLY A 341 -1.50 24.09 -4.76
N TYR A 342 -1.93 25.19 -4.13
CA TYR A 342 -2.46 25.20 -2.76
C TYR A 342 -3.99 25.01 -2.70
N THR A 343 -4.67 24.92 -3.85
CA THR A 343 -6.13 24.69 -3.89
C THR A 343 -6.45 23.23 -4.18
N ASP A 344 -7.70 22.84 -3.96
CA ASP A 344 -8.23 21.53 -4.37
C ASP A 344 -8.57 21.46 -5.88
N GLU A 345 -8.28 22.53 -6.64
CA GLU A 345 -8.41 22.51 -8.12
C GLU A 345 -7.23 21.80 -8.79
N ALA A 346 -6.07 21.75 -8.12
CA ALA A 346 -4.90 21.02 -8.59
C ALA A 346 -4.67 19.79 -7.74
N ARG A 347 -4.70 18.61 -8.36
CA ARG A 347 -4.55 17.31 -7.68
C ARG A 347 -3.23 17.13 -6.91
N VAL A 348 -2.23 17.97 -7.14
CA VAL A 348 -0.97 17.98 -6.37
C VAL A 348 -1.20 18.21 -4.87
N SER A 349 -2.21 18.98 -4.47
CA SER A 349 -2.55 19.18 -3.06
C SER A 349 -3.12 17.91 -2.42
N ARG A 350 -3.93 17.13 -3.16
CA ARG A 350 -4.36 15.78 -2.75
C ARG A 350 -3.15 14.87 -2.55
N PHE A 351 -2.23 14.82 -3.51
CA PHE A 351 -1.04 13.96 -3.40
C PHE A 351 -0.19 14.30 -2.18
N TRP A 352 -0.06 15.59 -1.83
CA TRP A 352 0.65 16.01 -0.63
C TRP A 352 0.00 15.47 0.66
N ARG A 353 -1.34 15.50 0.74
CA ARG A 353 -2.09 14.92 1.86
C ARG A 353 -1.97 13.41 1.91
N ASP A 354 -2.04 12.74 0.77
CA ASP A 354 -2.06 11.28 0.65
C ASP A 354 -0.68 10.65 0.91
N VAL A 355 0.37 11.19 0.29
CA VAL A 355 1.74 10.66 0.43
C VAL A 355 2.29 10.89 1.83
N ARG A 356 1.74 11.84 2.60
CA ARG A 356 2.11 12.03 4.00
C ARG A 356 1.95 10.75 4.84
N CYS A 357 0.95 9.93 4.52
CA CYS A 357 0.71 8.65 5.20
C CYS A 357 1.83 7.62 4.94
N GLU A 358 2.52 7.69 3.80
CA GLU A 358 3.58 6.74 3.42
C GLU A 358 4.79 6.80 4.35
N ARG A 359 4.94 7.88 5.11
CA ARG A 359 5.97 8.06 6.15
C ARG A 359 5.55 7.54 7.53
N ILE A 360 4.31 7.07 7.66
CA ILE A 360 3.68 6.66 8.93
C ILE A 360 3.21 5.19 8.84
N GLY A 361 2.28 4.89 7.92
CA GLY A 361 1.74 3.54 7.70
C GLY A 361 2.79 2.57 7.15
N GLY A 362 2.62 1.27 7.35
CA GLY A 362 3.63 0.25 6.96
C GLY A 362 4.98 0.34 7.72
N GLY A 363 5.01 1.13 8.80
CA GLY A 363 6.16 1.41 9.67
C GLY A 363 6.76 2.80 9.43
N THR A 364 6.97 3.60 10.47
CA THR A 364 7.44 4.98 10.33
C THR A 364 8.84 5.07 9.72
N ASP A 365 9.24 6.28 9.32
CA ASP A 365 10.62 6.56 8.90
C ASP A 365 11.66 6.00 9.90
N GLU A 366 11.43 6.21 11.20
CA GLU A 366 12.30 5.75 12.28
C GLU A 366 12.33 4.22 12.36
N ILE A 367 11.20 3.55 12.12
CA ILE A 367 11.16 2.09 12.05
C ILE A 367 11.90 1.57 10.82
N MET A 368 11.84 2.25 9.67
CA MET A 368 12.63 1.86 8.51
C MET A 368 14.13 1.98 8.81
N ILE A 369 14.55 3.08 9.45
CA ILE A 369 15.94 3.27 9.91
C ILE A 369 16.33 2.18 10.90
N TYR A 370 15.47 1.88 11.88
CA TYR A 370 15.73 0.84 12.88
C TYR A 370 15.90 -0.55 12.25
N VAL A 371 15.02 -0.92 11.32
CA VAL A 371 15.07 -2.21 10.62
C VAL A 371 16.33 -2.31 9.76
N ALA A 372 16.55 -1.33 8.88
CA ALA A 372 17.68 -1.36 7.95
C ALA A 372 19.02 -1.22 8.68
N GLY A 373 19.15 -0.24 9.58
CA GLY A 373 20.39 0.05 10.28
C GLY A 373 20.92 -1.13 11.10
N ARG A 374 20.02 -1.85 11.80
CA ARG A 374 20.41 -3.06 12.53
C ARG A 374 20.85 -4.19 11.62
N GLN A 375 20.16 -4.39 10.50
CA GLN A 375 20.51 -5.46 9.57
C GLN A 375 21.83 -5.17 8.85
N ILE A 376 22.06 -3.91 8.44
CA ILE A 376 23.33 -3.46 7.88
C ILE A 376 24.48 -3.77 8.84
N LEU A 377 24.39 -3.35 10.11
CA LEU A 377 25.45 -3.63 11.09
C LEU A 377 25.70 -5.12 11.30
N LYS A 378 24.65 -5.94 11.28
CA LYS A 378 24.75 -7.40 11.40
C LYS A 378 25.53 -8.03 10.26
N ASP A 379 25.39 -7.52 9.04
CA ASP A 379 26.04 -8.07 7.84
C ASP A 379 27.58 -7.88 7.85
N TYR A 380 28.09 -7.02 8.74
CA TYR A 380 29.51 -6.76 8.96
C TYR A 380 30.02 -7.22 10.34
N GLN A 381 29.18 -7.81 11.19
CA GLN A 381 29.57 -8.16 12.56
C GLN A 381 30.61 -9.29 12.67
N ASN A 382 30.86 -10.03 11.60
CA ASN A 382 31.83 -11.15 11.57
C ASN A 382 32.55 -11.26 10.19
N LYS A 383 32.71 -10.13 9.49
CA LYS A 383 33.57 -9.99 8.31
C LYS A 383 34.72 -9.07 8.68
#